data_AF-A0AAP5AID6-F1
#
_entry.id   AF-A0AAP5AID6-F1
#
_cell.length_a   1.000
_cell.length_b   1.000
_cell.length_c   1.000
_cell.angle_alpha   90.00
_cell.angle_beta   90.00
_cell.angle_gamma   90.00
#
_symmetry.space_group_name_H-M   'P 1'
#
loop_
_entity.id
_entity.type
_entity.pdbx_description
1 polymer ?
#
loop_
_entity_poly.entity_id
_entity_poly.type
_entity_poly.pdbx_seq_one_letter_code
_entity_poly.pdbx_strand_id
1 'polypeptide(L)'
;MPLPLPRRPLPDSCQFELLDVNALQDPCSGRIVHLYSMVARCLSCEVVFKAQEGEGFVSTSAARVLRCPSGCGQQSLRGAALRQWGAQATSGFGSTPLPQSVRA
;
A
#
# COMPACT_ATOMS: atom_id res chain seq x y z
N MET A 1 -14.89 -32.32 19.31
CA MET A 1 -13.95 -31.55 18.47
C MET A 1 -14.73 -31.00 17.28
N PRO A 2 -15.09 -29.71 17.22
CA PRO A 2 -15.76 -29.18 16.05
C PRO A 2 -14.73 -28.97 14.93
N LEU A 3 -14.97 -29.60 13.78
CA LEU A 3 -14.21 -29.41 12.55
C LEU A 3 -14.31 -27.95 12.09
N PRO A 4 -13.25 -27.34 11.54
CA PRO A 4 -13.32 -25.99 10.99
C PRO A 4 -14.28 -26.00 9.81
N LEU A 5 -15.40 -25.26 9.94
CA LEU A 5 -16.37 -25.09 8.86
C LEU A 5 -15.65 -24.54 7.62
N PRO A 6 -16.02 -24.99 6.40
CA PRO A 6 -15.50 -24.42 5.17
C PRO A 6 -15.85 -22.94 5.16
N ARG A 7 -14.81 -22.10 5.21
CA ARG A 7 -14.94 -20.65 5.11
C ARG A 7 -15.64 -20.35 3.79
N ARG A 8 -16.92 -20.00 3.90
CA ARG A 8 -17.76 -19.43 2.83
C ARG A 8 -16.89 -18.46 2.02
N PRO A 9 -16.88 -18.52 0.67
CA PRO A 9 -16.20 -17.51 -0.14
C PRO A 9 -16.89 -16.18 0.12
N LEU A 10 -16.36 -15.46 1.11
CA LEU A 10 -16.72 -14.09 1.43
C LEU A 10 -16.27 -13.27 0.22
N PRO A 11 -17.09 -12.33 -0.29
CA PRO A 11 -16.80 -11.61 -1.53
C PRO A 11 -15.34 -11.19 -1.54
N ASP A 12 -14.64 -11.56 -2.62
CA ASP A 12 -13.20 -11.54 -2.84
C ASP A 12 -12.47 -10.21 -2.57
N SER A 13 -13.15 -9.21 -2.03
CA SER A 13 -12.72 -7.83 -1.85
C SER A 13 -12.54 -7.50 -0.37
N CYS A 14 -11.46 -8.00 0.26
CA CYS A 14 -11.01 -7.41 1.51
C CYS A 14 -10.48 -6.00 1.24
N GLN A 15 -10.75 -5.07 2.16
CA GLN A 15 -10.22 -3.71 2.05
C GLN A 15 -8.81 -3.63 2.62
N PHE A 16 -7.97 -2.82 1.99
CA PHE A 16 -6.63 -2.54 2.47
C PHE A 16 -6.48 -1.06 2.76
N GLU A 17 -5.86 -0.76 3.88
CA GLU A 17 -5.30 0.55 4.19
C GLU A 17 -3.82 0.49 3.81
N LEU A 18 -3.40 1.22 2.77
CA LEU A 18 -1.97 1.35 2.49
C LEU A 18 -1.34 2.21 3.62
N LEU A 19 -0.13 1.86 4.02
CA LEU A 19 0.62 2.59 5.04
C LEU A 19 1.85 3.26 4.43
N ASP A 20 2.45 2.61 3.42
CA ASP A 20 3.61 3.14 2.71
C ASP A 20 3.62 2.68 1.25
N VAL A 21 4.16 3.51 0.36
CA VAL A 21 4.25 3.22 -1.07
C VAL A 21 5.64 3.59 -1.57
N ASN A 22 6.42 2.58 -1.94
CA ASN A 22 7.70 2.77 -2.58
C ASN A 22 7.54 2.67 -4.10
N ALA A 23 7.63 3.82 -4.76
CA ALA A 23 7.38 3.95 -6.19
C ALA A 23 8.29 4.99 -6.83
N LEU A 24 8.70 4.74 -8.07
CA LEU A 24 9.26 5.77 -8.94
C LEU A 24 8.13 6.61 -9.51
N GLN A 25 8.19 7.92 -9.28
CA GLN A 25 7.23 8.89 -9.82
C GLN A 25 7.92 9.84 -10.79
N ASP A 26 7.18 10.23 -11.82
CA ASP A 26 7.59 11.30 -12.71
C ASP A 26 7.51 12.64 -11.96
N PRO A 27 8.63 13.37 -11.80
CA PRO A 27 8.68 14.58 -10.98
C PRO A 27 7.83 15.72 -11.54
N CYS A 28 7.55 15.72 -12.84
CA CYS A 28 6.78 16.77 -13.51
C CYS A 28 5.26 16.54 -13.40
N SER A 29 4.80 15.29 -13.34
CA SER A 29 3.38 14.93 -13.43
C SER A 29 2.84 14.15 -12.22
N GLY A 30 3.69 13.73 -11.29
CA GLY A 30 3.32 12.90 -10.13
C GLY A 30 2.79 11.51 -10.53
N ARG A 31 2.94 11.11 -11.80
CA ARG A 31 2.51 9.80 -12.29
C ARG A 31 3.46 8.73 -11.80
N ILE A 32 2.93 7.62 -11.31
CA ILE A 32 3.75 6.47 -10.93
C ILE A 32 4.26 5.80 -12.20
N VAL A 33 5.57 5.90 -12.42
CA VAL A 33 6.31 5.24 -13.50
C VAL A 33 6.51 3.76 -13.16
N HIS A 34 6.88 3.45 -11.91
CA HIS A 34 7.15 2.09 -11.48
C HIS A 34 6.81 1.89 -9.99
N LEU A 35 6.26 0.73 -9.62
CA LEU A 35 5.87 0.42 -8.23
C LEU A 35 6.76 -0.70 -7.70
N TYR A 36 7.69 -0.39 -6.78
CA TYR A 36 8.64 -1.36 -6.25
C TYR A 36 8.04 -2.21 -5.12
N SER A 37 7.39 -1.54 -4.17
CA SER A 37 6.75 -2.20 -3.03
C SER A 37 5.71 -1.30 -2.40
N MET A 38 4.87 -1.89 -1.56
CA MET A 38 3.84 -1.16 -0.82
C MET A 38 3.56 -1.88 0.49
N VAL A 39 3.41 -1.14 1.58
CA VAL A 39 3.02 -1.67 2.88
C VAL A 39 1.52 -1.44 3.02
N ALA A 40 0.78 -2.49 3.35
CA ALA A 40 -0.65 -2.46 3.49
C ALA A 40 -1.10 -3.17 4.76
N ARG A 41 -2.14 -2.65 5.40
CA ARG A 41 -2.90 -3.30 6.45
C ARG A 41 -4.18 -3.86 5.86
N CYS A 42 -4.42 -5.15 6.04
CA CYS A 42 -5.71 -5.74 5.70
C CYS A 42 -6.75 -5.34 6.76
N LEU A 43 -7.84 -4.69 6.37
CA LEU A 43 -8.88 -4.29 7.34
C LEU A 43 -9.75 -5.47 7.81
N SER A 44 -9.57 -6.66 7.24
CA SER A 44 -10.31 -7.86 7.65
C SER A 44 -9.59 -8.69 8.73
N CYS A 45 -8.26 -8.78 8.68
CA CYS A 45 -7.46 -9.54 9.65
C CYS A 45 -6.44 -8.69 10.40
N GLU A 46 -6.41 -7.39 10.11
CA GLU A 46 -5.51 -6.38 10.69
C GLU A 46 -4.01 -6.62 10.48
N VAL A 47 -3.64 -7.63 9.68
CA VAL A 47 -2.26 -7.94 9.34
C VAL A 47 -1.67 -6.83 8.49
N VAL A 48 -0.52 -6.33 8.93
CA VAL A 48 0.35 -5.43 8.15
C VAL A 48 1.38 -6.26 7.40
N PHE A 49 1.49 -6.04 6.10
CA PHE A 49 2.43 -6.76 5.25
C PHE A 49 3.00 -5.84 4.18
N LYS A 50 4.22 -6.17 3.74
CA LYS A 50 4.86 -5.56 2.58
C LYS A 50 4.57 -6.41 1.36
N ALA A 51 3.95 -5.83 0.36
CA ALA A 51 3.67 -6.46 -0.92
C ALA A 51 4.65 -5.97 -1.98
N GLN A 52 5.17 -6.89 -2.78
CA GLN A 52 6.07 -6.66 -3.91
C GLN A 52 5.52 -7.36 -5.15
N GLU A 53 5.96 -6.95 -6.33
CA GLU A 53 5.53 -7.63 -7.55
C GLU A 53 5.92 -9.11 -7.51
N GLY A 54 4.92 -10.00 -7.63
CA GLY A 54 5.07 -11.45 -7.48
C GLY A 54 4.82 -11.98 -6.06
N GLU A 55 4.90 -11.12 -5.04
CA GLU A 55 4.78 -11.47 -3.61
C GLU A 55 3.69 -10.60 -2.95
N GLY A 56 2.44 -11.08 -2.98
CA GLY A 56 1.30 -10.36 -2.41
C GLY A 56 0.82 -9.15 -3.23
N PHE A 57 1.50 -8.82 -4.32
CA PHE A 57 1.10 -7.77 -5.26
C PHE A 57 1.39 -8.18 -6.71
N VAL A 58 0.48 -7.82 -7.62
CA VAL A 58 0.63 -8.05 -9.07
C VAL A 58 0.33 -6.74 -9.80
N SER A 59 1.32 -6.20 -10.51
CA SER A 59 1.16 -5.03 -11.38
C SER A 59 1.09 -5.48 -12.83
N THR A 60 -0.08 -5.31 -13.45
CA THR A 60 -0.22 -5.43 -14.90
C THR A 60 -0.52 -4.06 -15.50
N SER A 61 -0.32 -3.90 -16.80
CA SER A 61 -0.66 -2.68 -17.54
C SER A 61 -2.15 -2.28 -17.43
N ALA A 62 -3.04 -3.22 -17.10
CA ALA A 62 -4.47 -2.99 -16.93
C ALA A 62 -4.92 -2.87 -15.46
N ALA A 63 -4.24 -3.52 -14.51
CA ALA A 63 -4.66 -3.57 -13.11
C ALA A 63 -3.49 -3.80 -12.13
N ARG A 64 -3.56 -3.15 -10.97
CA ARG A 64 -2.67 -3.37 -9.82
C ARG A 64 -3.46 -4.10 -8.75
N VAL A 65 -3.14 -5.35 -8.45
CA VAL A 65 -3.91 -6.19 -7.52
C VAL A 65 -3.09 -6.50 -6.28
N LEU A 66 -3.71 -6.32 -5.13
CA LEU A 66 -3.13 -6.47 -3.81
C LEU A 66 -3.78 -7.66 -3.12
N ARG A 67 -2.99 -8.59 -2.58
CA ARG A 67 -3.48 -9.82 -1.95
C ARG A 67 -3.07 -9.90 -0.50
N CYS A 68 -4.01 -10.25 0.38
CA CYS A 68 -3.69 -10.49 1.78
C CYS A 68 -2.95 -11.83 1.91
N PRO A 69 -1.76 -11.87 2.55
CA PRO A 69 -1.00 -13.12 2.73
C PRO A 69 -1.74 -14.15 3.60
N SER A 70 -2.65 -13.70 4.46
CA SER A 70 -3.50 -14.57 5.28
C SER A 70 -4.69 -15.17 4.52
N GLY A 71 -4.85 -14.86 3.24
CA GLY A 71 -5.94 -15.39 2.41
C GLY A 71 -7.31 -14.74 2.65
N CYS A 72 -7.34 -13.49 3.16
CA CYS A 72 -8.60 -12.77 3.38
C CYS A 72 -9.27 -12.27 2.10
N GLY A 73 -8.53 -12.16 0.99
CA GLY A 73 -9.04 -11.67 -0.29
C GLY A 73 -8.01 -10.82 -1.04
N GLN A 74 -8.48 -10.13 -2.07
CA GLN A 74 -7.67 -9.25 -2.91
C GLN A 74 -8.40 -7.95 -3.30
N GLN A 75 -7.65 -6.89 -3.59
CA GLN A 75 -8.22 -5.60 -4.01
C GLN A 75 -7.51 -5.08 -5.25
N SER A 76 -8.28 -4.62 -6.23
CA SER A 76 -7.76 -3.91 -7.39
C SER A 76 -7.59 -2.42 -7.07
N LEU A 77 -6.36 -1.96 -7.11
CA LEU A 77 -5.99 -0.56 -6.97
C LEU A 77 -6.02 0.11 -8.34
N ARG A 78 -6.83 1.16 -8.46
CA ARG A 78 -6.81 2.02 -9.64
C ARG A 78 -5.60 2.95 -9.55
N GLY A 79 -4.91 3.18 -10.67
CA GLY A 79 -3.74 4.07 -10.72
C GLY A 79 -4.04 5.52 -10.31
N ALA A 80 -5.30 5.96 -10.32
CA ALA A 80 -5.71 7.25 -9.77
C ALA A 80 -5.64 7.29 -8.23
N ALA A 81 -5.99 6.20 -7.55
CA ALA A 81 -5.89 6.12 -6.10
C ALA A 81 -4.43 6.24 -5.68
N LEU A 82 -3.52 5.45 -6.26
CA LEU A 82 -2.09 5.49 -5.91
C LEU A 82 -1.42 6.86 -6.15
N ARG A 83 -1.90 7.67 -7.12
CA ARG A 83 -1.39 9.03 -7.36
C ARG A 83 -1.60 9.97 -6.17
N GLN A 84 -2.71 9.84 -5.45
CA GLN A 84 -3.00 10.69 -4.28
C GLN A 84 -2.05 10.38 -3.09
N TRP A 85 -1.44 9.19 -3.09
CA TRP A 85 -0.69 8.68 -1.95
C TRP A 85 0.79 9.09 -2.02
N GLY A 86 1.32 9.19 -3.24
CA GLY A 86 2.64 9.80 -3.49
C GLY A 86 2.76 11.24 -3.00
N ALA A 87 1.67 12.01 -3.10
CA ALA A 87 1.63 13.40 -2.64
C ALA A 87 1.64 13.50 -1.10
N GLN A 88 1.06 12.53 -0.38
CA GLN A 88 1.09 12.51 1.08
C GLN A 88 2.44 12.08 1.65
N ALA A 89 3.14 11.13 1.02
CA ALA A 89 4.47 10.69 1.47
C ALA A 89 5.54 11.80 1.38
N THR A 90 5.43 12.71 0.40
CA THR A 90 6.33 13.88 0.28
C THR A 90 6.00 15.00 1.29
N SER A 91 4.79 15.02 1.85
CA SER A 91 4.41 16.01 2.88
C SER A 91 4.95 15.66 4.28
N GLY A 92 5.56 14.47 4.43
CA GLY A 92 6.02 13.92 5.71
C GLY A 92 7.53 13.96 5.95
N PHE A 93 8.34 14.45 4.99
CA PHE A 93 9.72 14.85 5.31
C PHE A 93 9.67 16.22 5.98
N GLY A 94 9.29 16.19 7.26
CA GLY A 94 9.55 17.26 8.20
C GLY A 94 11.00 17.68 8.04
N SER A 95 11.18 18.85 7.44
CA SER A 95 12.35 19.68 7.62
C SER A 95 12.62 19.69 9.11
N THR A 96 13.68 19.01 9.56
CA THR A 96 14.16 19.20 10.93
C THR A 96 14.59 20.66 10.99
N PRO A 97 13.94 21.55 11.76
CA PRO A 97 14.55 22.83 12.02
C PRO A 97 15.81 22.52 12.85
N LEU A 98 16.98 22.86 12.31
CA LEU A 98 18.18 22.98 13.12
C LEU A 98 17.81 23.78 14.38
N PRO A 99 18.15 23.34 15.60
CA PRO A 99 18.06 24.23 16.74
C PRO A 99 19.00 25.41 16.46
N GLN A 100 18.41 26.58 16.24
CA GLN A 100 19.13 27.85 16.27
C GLN A 100 19.73 27.97 17.67
N SER A 101 21.02 27.66 17.79
CA SER A 101 21.77 27.94 19.01
C SER A 101 21.93 29.46 19.08
N VAL A 102 21.05 30.07 19.85
CA VAL A 102 21.04 31.47 20.21
C VAL A 102 22.12 31.71 21.26
N ARG A 103 23.01 32.65 20.96
CA ARG A 103 23.85 33.47 21.87
C ARG A 103 24.94 32.79 22.72
N ALA A 104 26.15 33.29 22.57
CA ALA A 104 26.68 34.34 23.45
C ALA A 104 27.56 35.31 22.64
#